data_AF-A0A9E2X2R5-F1
#
_entry.id   AF-A0A9E2X2R5-F1
#
_cell.length_a   1.000
_cell.length_b   1.000
_cell.length_c   1.000
_cell.angle_alpha   90.00
_cell.angle_beta   90.00
_cell.angle_gamma   90.00
#
_symmetry.space_group_name_H-M   'P 1'
#
loop_
_entity.id
_entity.type
_entity.pdbx_description
1 polymer ?
#
loop_
_entity_poly.entity_id
_entity_poly.type
_entity_poly.pdbx_seq_one_letter_code
_entity_poly.pdbx_strand_id
1 'polypeptide(L)'
;MALVDQWQDIENGLDPRWHDARLMLTVVDDAQVERALALLGPAGPGRSGREIRFFAERTGAIGPEAVRRLVRRLDEEGILGALTLVSSDAAPPEPVVSRASLAAAWDATLTVLPADWSDLLCEIELTSSDHVEPAALLTAPLNPFQSGVGKPGFRFRAGRVAGYGASPGMVRRCLERLDEAHIPGEIRVLRALSDTHPVATQGPVWYVGGKTV
;
A
#
# COMPACT_ATOMS: atom_id res chain seq x y z
N MET A 1 -26.24 -0.80 34.88
CA MET A 1 -25.05 -0.23 34.24
C MET A 1 -25.53 0.90 33.35
N ALA A 2 -24.91 2.08 33.41
CA ALA A 2 -25.31 3.19 32.56
C ALA A 2 -25.02 2.86 31.08
N LEU A 3 -25.73 3.49 30.15
CA LEU A 3 -25.49 3.30 28.71
C LEU A 3 -24.13 3.87 28.29
N VAL A 4 -23.64 4.91 28.97
CA VAL A 4 -22.28 5.43 28.80
C VAL A 4 -21.22 4.38 29.10
N ASP A 5 -21.37 3.64 30.21
CA ASP A 5 -20.42 2.59 30.59
C ASP A 5 -20.45 1.44 29.56
N GLN A 6 -21.64 1.04 29.13
CA GLN A 6 -21.81 0.02 28.07
C GLN A 6 -21.13 0.44 26.76
N TRP A 7 -21.24 1.71 26.38
CA TRP A 7 -20.55 2.23 25.20
C TRP A 7 -19.03 2.19 25.38
N GLN A 8 -18.52 2.58 26.54
CA GLN A 8 -17.08 2.56 26.81
C GLN A 8 -16.50 1.14 26.74
N ASP A 9 -17.22 0.15 27.27
CA ASP A 9 -16.82 -1.26 27.19
C ASP A 9 -16.81 -1.78 25.74
N ILE A 10 -17.83 -1.42 24.95
CA ILE A 10 -17.89 -1.74 23.52
C ILE A 10 -16.72 -1.09 22.78
N GLU A 11 -16.50 0.21 22.97
CA GLU A 11 -15.46 1.00 22.31
C GLU A 11 -14.06 0.43 22.58
N ASN A 12 -13.78 0.04 23.82
CA ASN A 12 -12.50 -0.57 24.21
C ASN A 12 -12.31 -1.99 23.64
N GLY A 13 -13.40 -2.68 23.30
CA GLY A 13 -13.37 -4.01 22.70
C GLY A 13 -13.23 -4.02 21.17
N LEU A 14 -13.38 -2.87 20.51
CA LEU A 14 -13.24 -2.76 19.05
C LEU A 14 -11.77 -2.84 18.60
N ASP A 15 -11.53 -3.37 17.39
CA ASP A 15 -10.20 -3.34 16.76
C ASP A 15 -9.68 -1.88 16.69
N PRO A 16 -8.43 -1.56 17.08
CA PRO A 16 -7.91 -0.19 17.02
C PRO A 16 -8.02 0.51 15.64
N ARG A 17 -8.27 -0.24 14.56
CA ARG A 17 -8.47 0.22 13.17
C ARG A 17 -9.92 0.08 12.70
N TRP A 18 -10.89 -0.08 13.61
CA TRP A 18 -12.31 -0.12 13.27
C TRP A 18 -12.72 1.17 12.53
N HIS A 19 -13.59 1.02 11.53
CA HIS A 19 -14.11 2.13 10.73
C HIS A 19 -15.58 2.38 11.02
N ASP A 20 -16.39 1.32 11.02
CA ASP A 20 -17.83 1.34 11.29
C ASP A 20 -18.14 0.40 12.47
N ALA A 21 -18.98 0.86 13.39
CA ALA A 21 -19.59 0.06 14.44
C ALA A 21 -21.11 0.22 14.42
N ARG A 22 -21.82 -0.89 14.23
CA ARG A 22 -23.29 -0.95 14.26
C ARG A 22 -23.78 -1.34 15.64
N LEU A 23 -24.61 -0.50 16.20
CA LEU A 23 -25.11 -0.60 17.57
C LEU A 23 -26.61 -0.89 17.59
N MET A 24 -27.03 -1.61 18.62
CA MET A 24 -28.43 -1.84 18.92
C MET A 24 -28.70 -1.52 20.39
N LEU A 25 -29.60 -0.58 20.63
CA LEU A 25 -30.15 -0.26 21.94
C LEU A 25 -31.50 -0.95 22.09
N THR A 26 -31.64 -1.76 23.14
CA THR A 26 -32.93 -2.33 23.55
C THR A 26 -33.45 -1.57 24.76
N VAL A 27 -34.53 -0.80 24.59
CA VAL A 27 -35.13 0.00 25.67
C VAL A 27 -35.98 -0.89 26.58
N VAL A 28 -35.94 -0.64 27.90
CA VAL A 28 -36.65 -1.43 28.93
C VAL A 28 -38.14 -1.07 29.04
N ASP A 29 -38.51 0.16 28.74
CA ASP A 29 -39.90 0.64 28.76
C ASP A 29 -40.36 1.07 27.35
N ASP A 30 -41.46 0.48 26.88
CA ASP A 30 -42.05 0.77 25.56
C ASP A 30 -42.47 2.24 25.45
N ALA A 31 -42.91 2.84 26.57
CA ALA A 31 -43.32 4.23 26.60
C ALA A 31 -42.15 5.20 26.34
N GLN A 32 -40.92 4.77 26.61
CA GLN A 32 -39.70 5.58 26.44
C GLN A 32 -39.05 5.44 25.06
N VAL A 33 -39.52 4.51 24.21
CA VAL A 33 -38.90 4.23 22.91
C VAL A 33 -38.92 5.44 21.97
N GLU A 34 -40.05 6.14 21.89
CA GLU A 34 -40.16 7.36 21.06
C GLU A 34 -39.21 8.45 21.53
N ARG A 35 -39.05 8.57 22.86
CA ARG A 35 -38.14 9.55 23.44
C ARG A 35 -36.68 9.19 23.16
N ALA A 36 -36.33 7.91 23.30
CA ALA A 36 -35.01 7.40 22.98
C ALA A 36 -34.65 7.63 21.49
N LEU A 37 -35.60 7.39 20.58
CA LEU A 37 -35.44 7.68 19.16
C LEU A 37 -35.19 9.17 18.89
N ALA A 38 -35.97 10.05 19.52
CA ALA A 38 -35.81 11.49 19.37
C ALA A 38 -34.42 11.97 19.81
N LEU A 39 -33.90 11.42 20.92
CA LEU A 39 -32.56 11.72 21.41
C LEU A 39 -31.46 11.19 20.50
N LEU A 40 -31.66 10.00 19.91
CA LEU A 40 -30.73 9.39 18.97
C LEU A 40 -30.85 9.97 17.54
N GLY A 41 -31.79 10.87 17.27
CA GLY A 41 -32.08 11.44 15.95
C GLY A 41 -30.85 11.83 15.11
N PRO A 42 -29.80 12.48 15.67
CA PRO A 42 -28.59 12.79 14.92
C PRO A 42 -27.87 11.59 14.31
N ALA A 43 -28.02 10.39 14.89
CA ALA A 43 -27.43 9.15 14.40
C ALA A 43 -28.30 8.39 13.38
N GLY A 44 -29.40 8.99 12.92
CA GLY A 44 -30.31 8.37 11.94
C GLY A 44 -30.84 7.00 12.37
N PRO A 45 -31.41 6.85 13.58
CA PRO A 45 -31.72 5.54 14.15
C PRO A 45 -32.88 4.86 13.40
N GLY A 46 -32.74 3.57 13.14
CA GLY A 46 -33.82 2.69 12.71
C GLY A 46 -34.50 2.03 13.91
N ARG A 47 -35.81 1.81 13.85
CA ARG A 47 -36.58 1.15 14.91
C ARG A 47 -37.19 -0.17 14.47
N SER A 48 -37.17 -1.15 15.37
CA SER A 48 -37.96 -2.37 15.29
C SER A 48 -38.51 -2.70 16.68
N GLY A 49 -39.77 -2.36 16.95
CA GLY A 49 -40.36 -2.54 18.29
C GLY A 49 -39.63 -1.69 19.34
N ARG A 50 -38.93 -2.36 20.26
CA ARG A 50 -38.12 -1.76 21.34
C ARG A 50 -36.62 -1.66 21.01
N GLU A 51 -36.23 -2.20 19.86
CA GLU A 51 -34.86 -2.19 19.37
C GLU A 51 -34.65 -0.95 18.51
N ILE A 52 -33.59 -0.19 18.84
CA ILE A 52 -33.16 0.98 18.09
C ILE A 52 -31.76 0.70 17.56
N ARG A 53 -31.62 0.66 16.24
CA ARG A 53 -30.35 0.43 15.54
C ARG A 53 -29.78 1.74 15.03
N PHE A 54 -28.50 1.97 15.25
CA PHE A 54 -27.77 3.12 14.72
C PHE A 54 -26.31 2.74 14.51
N PHE A 55 -25.54 3.58 13.84
CA PHE A 55 -24.16 3.30 13.51
C PHE A 55 -23.25 4.43 13.99
N ALA A 56 -21.98 4.09 14.17
CA ALA A 56 -20.91 5.00 14.53
C ALA A 56 -19.76 4.81 13.54
N GLU A 57 -19.18 5.91 13.08
CA GLU A 57 -18.03 5.90 12.19
C GLU A 57 -16.85 6.58 12.87
N ARG A 58 -15.70 5.91 12.95
CA ARG A 58 -14.55 6.43 13.68
C ARG A 58 -14.11 7.83 13.22
N THR A 59 -14.17 8.09 11.91
CA THR A 59 -13.82 9.36 11.27
C THR A 59 -15.00 10.04 10.58
N GLY A 60 -16.23 9.60 10.87
CA GLY A 60 -17.44 10.07 10.19
C GLY A 60 -18.24 11.12 10.96
N ALA A 61 -19.46 11.37 10.48
CA ALA A 61 -20.35 12.37 11.07
C ALA A 61 -20.75 12.04 12.51
N ILE A 62 -20.91 10.76 12.83
CA ILE A 62 -21.24 10.25 14.17
C ILE A 62 -20.05 9.47 14.70
N GLY A 63 -19.07 10.23 15.20
CA GLY A 63 -17.88 9.68 15.84
C GLY A 63 -18.14 9.14 17.26
N PRO A 64 -17.12 8.52 17.87
CA PRO A 64 -17.23 7.89 19.20
C PRO A 64 -17.71 8.86 20.29
N GLU A 65 -17.17 10.08 20.30
CA GLU A 65 -17.60 11.13 21.24
C GLU A 65 -19.00 11.67 20.94
N ALA A 66 -19.49 11.56 19.70
CA ALA A 66 -20.89 11.87 19.39
C ALA A 66 -21.82 10.80 20.01
N VAL A 67 -21.51 9.52 19.81
CA VAL A 67 -22.25 8.41 20.45
C VAL A 67 -22.26 8.56 21.96
N ARG A 68 -21.10 8.80 22.58
CA ARG A 68 -20.96 9.01 24.03
C ARG A 68 -21.88 10.11 24.55
N ARG A 69 -22.01 11.22 23.81
CA ARG A 69 -22.94 12.32 24.16
C ARG A 69 -24.40 11.94 24.01
N LEU A 70 -24.75 11.17 22.98
CA LEU A 70 -26.13 10.72 22.76
C LEU A 70 -26.57 9.75 23.86
N VAL A 71 -25.75 8.75 24.19
CA VAL A 71 -26.08 7.77 25.25
C VAL A 71 -26.09 8.40 26.65
N ARG A 72 -25.24 9.41 26.89
CA ARG A 72 -25.29 10.18 28.14
C ARG A 72 -26.63 10.90 28.33
N ARG A 73 -27.18 11.48 27.26
CA ARG A 73 -28.51 12.12 27.33
C ARG A 73 -29.62 11.12 27.63
N LEU A 74 -29.52 9.90 27.11
CA LEU A 74 -30.45 8.82 27.46
C LEU A 74 -30.36 8.48 28.95
N ASP A 75 -29.15 8.37 29.50
CA ASP A 75 -28.93 8.13 30.93
C ASP A 75 -29.46 9.29 31.80
N GLU A 76 -29.19 10.54 31.39
CA GLU A 76 -29.67 11.76 32.09
C GLU A 76 -31.20 11.86 32.12
N GLU A 77 -31.88 11.34 31.10
CA GLU A 77 -33.35 11.26 31.06
C GLU A 77 -33.92 9.99 31.71
N GLY A 78 -33.06 9.14 32.31
CA GLY A 78 -33.47 7.93 32.99
C GLY A 78 -34.03 6.85 32.06
N ILE A 79 -33.63 6.87 30.78
CA ILE A 79 -34.03 5.85 29.81
C ILE A 79 -33.13 4.63 29.99
N LEU A 80 -33.70 3.56 30.54
CA LEU A 80 -32.98 2.33 30.81
C LEU A 80 -32.96 1.43 29.57
N GLY A 81 -31.80 0.84 29.28
CA GLY A 81 -31.63 -0.04 28.14
C GLY A 81 -30.34 -0.86 28.17
N ALA A 82 -30.27 -1.80 27.22
CA ALA A 82 -29.08 -2.58 26.92
C ALA A 82 -28.53 -2.17 25.55
N LEU A 83 -27.29 -1.70 25.51
CA LEU A 83 -26.54 -1.36 24.30
C LEU A 83 -25.67 -2.57 23.92
N THR A 84 -25.76 -2.98 22.66
CA THR A 84 -25.04 -4.13 22.12
C THR A 84 -24.38 -3.79 20.80
N LEU A 85 -23.18 -4.32 20.56
CA LEU A 85 -22.53 -4.27 19.26
C LEU A 85 -23.11 -5.38 18.37
N VAL A 86 -23.67 -5.00 17.23
CA VAL A 86 -24.23 -5.94 16.24
C VAL A 86 -23.13 -6.42 15.29
N SER A 87 -22.32 -5.48 14.81
CA SER A 87 -21.17 -5.76 13.94
C SER A 87 -20.19 -4.58 13.97
N SER A 88 -18.93 -4.84 13.66
CA SER A 88 -17.94 -3.81 13.41
C SER A 88 -17.11 -4.19 12.20
N ASP A 89 -16.92 -3.25 11.27
CA ASP A 89 -16.02 -3.43 10.14
C ASP A 89 -14.67 -2.81 10.48
N ALA A 90 -13.63 -3.64 10.49
CA ALA A 90 -12.26 -3.14 10.43
C ALA A 90 -12.05 -2.50 9.07
N ALA A 91 -11.38 -1.34 9.03
CA ALA A 91 -10.97 -0.77 7.75
C ALA A 91 -10.20 -1.86 6.97
N PRO A 92 -10.60 -2.18 5.72
CA PRO A 92 -9.83 -3.13 4.92
C PRO A 92 -8.39 -2.61 4.88
N PRO A 93 -7.38 -3.49 5.10
CA PRO A 93 -6.00 -3.07 4.96
C PRO A 93 -5.84 -2.43 3.58
N GLU A 94 -5.13 -1.30 3.50
CA GLU A 94 -4.89 -0.63 2.23
C GLU A 94 -4.47 -1.65 1.19
N PRO A 95 -5.09 -1.67 -0.01
CA PRO A 95 -4.73 -2.62 -1.04
C PRO A 95 -3.27 -2.37 -1.40
N VAL A 96 -2.41 -3.31 -1.02
CA VAL A 96 -1.04 -3.37 -1.52
C VAL A 96 -1.16 -3.60 -3.01
N VAL A 97 -1.04 -2.54 -3.80
CA VAL A 97 -0.86 -2.66 -5.25
C VAL A 97 0.49 -3.35 -5.43
N SER A 98 0.47 -4.68 -5.54
CA SER A 98 1.64 -5.48 -5.85
C SER A 98 2.13 -5.10 -7.24
N ARG A 99 3.04 -4.12 -7.30
CA ARG A 99 3.94 -4.00 -8.44
C ARG A 99 4.78 -5.27 -8.46
N ALA A 100 4.96 -5.86 -9.64
CA ALA A 100 5.90 -6.96 -9.81
C ALA A 100 7.27 -6.52 -9.27
N SER A 101 7.96 -7.42 -8.56
CA SER A 101 9.30 -7.13 -8.05
C SER A 101 10.25 -6.81 -9.20
N LEU A 102 11.32 -6.06 -8.93
CA LEU A 102 12.32 -5.72 -9.94
C LEU A 102 12.95 -6.99 -10.54
N ALA A 103 13.20 -8.00 -9.72
CA ALA A 103 13.69 -9.30 -10.21
C ALA A 103 12.68 -9.99 -11.15
N ALA A 104 11.39 -9.97 -10.83
CA ALA A 104 10.36 -10.54 -11.70
C ALA A 104 10.18 -9.75 -13.00
N ALA A 105 10.27 -8.42 -12.94
CA ALA A 105 10.24 -7.56 -14.12
C ALA A 105 11.44 -7.81 -15.06
N TRP A 106 12.62 -8.09 -14.48
CA TRP A 106 13.80 -8.50 -15.24
C TRP A 106 13.59 -9.84 -15.95
N ASP A 107 13.11 -10.85 -15.23
CA ASP A 107 12.83 -12.18 -15.81
C ASP A 107 11.81 -12.05 -16.97
N ALA A 108 10.73 -11.28 -16.77
CA ALA A 108 9.73 -11.01 -17.81
C ALA A 108 10.29 -10.22 -19.01
N THR A 109 11.27 -9.36 -18.79
CA THR A 109 11.92 -8.64 -19.90
C THR A 109 12.78 -9.58 -20.73
N LEU A 110 13.51 -10.50 -20.10
CA LEU A 110 14.37 -11.43 -20.81
C LEU A 110 13.59 -12.43 -21.67
N THR A 111 12.36 -12.80 -21.30
CA THR A 111 11.55 -13.76 -22.06
C THR A 111 11.05 -13.21 -23.39
N VAL A 112 10.93 -11.89 -23.53
CA VAL A 112 10.46 -11.24 -24.76
C VAL A 112 11.59 -10.80 -25.70
N LEU A 113 12.84 -10.90 -25.26
CA LEU A 113 13.99 -10.58 -26.10
C LEU A 113 14.24 -11.65 -27.18
N PRO A 114 14.80 -11.28 -28.34
CA PRO A 114 15.25 -12.23 -29.35
C PRO A 114 16.16 -13.31 -28.76
N ALA A 115 16.02 -14.56 -29.21
CA ALA A 115 16.79 -15.68 -28.65
C ALA A 115 18.33 -15.54 -28.82
N ASP A 116 18.79 -14.63 -29.67
CA ASP A 116 20.19 -14.32 -30.00
C ASP A 116 20.70 -12.98 -29.40
N TRP A 117 19.93 -12.36 -28.51
CA TRP A 117 20.36 -11.13 -27.84
C TRP A 117 21.71 -11.34 -27.11
N SER A 118 22.59 -10.35 -27.21
CA SER A 118 23.98 -10.42 -26.74
C SER A 118 24.31 -9.35 -25.71
N ASP A 119 24.00 -8.08 -26.02
CA ASP A 119 24.25 -6.95 -25.11
C ASP A 119 22.99 -6.10 -24.90
N LEU A 120 22.81 -5.60 -23.68
CA LEU A 120 21.73 -4.72 -23.28
C LEU A 120 22.28 -3.46 -22.62
N LEU A 121 21.66 -2.32 -22.93
CA LEU A 121 21.72 -1.11 -22.13
C LEU A 121 20.44 -1.00 -21.33
N CYS A 122 20.55 -1.01 -20.01
CA CYS A 122 19.41 -1.01 -19.09
C CYS A 122 19.37 0.28 -18.25
N GLU A 123 18.20 0.58 -17.71
CA GLU A 123 17.96 1.67 -16.76
C GLU A 123 17.12 1.15 -15.60
N ILE A 124 17.50 1.54 -14.38
CA ILE A 124 16.67 1.44 -13.18
C ILE A 124 16.26 2.86 -12.82
N GLU A 125 14.96 3.14 -12.87
CA GLU A 125 14.35 4.39 -12.43
C GLU A 125 13.75 4.15 -11.04
N LEU A 126 14.24 4.87 -10.04
CA LEU A 126 13.79 4.77 -8.65
C LEU A 126 12.61 5.72 -8.43
N THR A 127 11.79 5.47 -7.41
CA THR A 127 10.64 6.36 -7.13
C THR A 127 11.00 7.59 -6.29
N SER A 128 12.19 7.60 -5.65
CA SER A 128 12.69 8.71 -4.84
C SER A 128 14.20 8.88 -4.99
N SER A 129 14.67 10.13 -4.94
CA SER A 129 16.09 10.46 -4.89
C SER A 129 16.79 9.94 -3.63
N ASP A 130 16.06 9.75 -2.54
CA ASP A 130 16.61 9.26 -1.26
C ASP A 130 17.14 7.82 -1.39
N HIS A 131 16.67 7.09 -2.40
CA HIS A 131 17.10 5.73 -2.66
C HIS A 131 18.34 5.62 -3.54
N VAL A 132 18.82 6.72 -4.14
CA VAL A 132 19.90 6.67 -5.14
C VAL A 132 21.19 6.10 -4.56
N GLU A 133 21.64 6.62 -3.41
CA GLU A 133 22.87 6.16 -2.76
C GLU A 133 22.80 4.70 -2.29
N PRO A 134 21.78 4.27 -1.50
CA PRO A 134 21.69 2.87 -1.08
C PRO A 134 21.49 1.92 -2.27
N ALA A 135 20.70 2.31 -3.28
CA ALA A 135 20.52 1.47 -4.46
C ALA A 135 21.81 1.33 -5.27
N ALA A 136 22.59 2.40 -5.43
CA ALA A 136 23.88 2.35 -6.12
C ALA A 136 24.86 1.41 -5.39
N LEU A 137 24.86 1.39 -4.06
CA LEU A 137 25.68 0.48 -3.27
C LEU A 137 25.26 -0.99 -3.47
N LEU A 138 23.96 -1.28 -3.38
CA LEU A 138 23.43 -2.64 -3.52
C LEU A 138 23.63 -3.21 -4.94
N THR A 139 23.66 -2.31 -5.93
CA THR A 139 23.87 -2.62 -7.35
C THR A 139 25.29 -2.35 -7.84
N ALA A 140 26.24 -2.07 -6.95
CA ALA A 140 27.63 -1.81 -7.31
C ALA A 140 28.26 -2.86 -8.26
N PRO A 141 27.96 -4.18 -8.15
CA PRO A 141 28.46 -5.17 -9.10
C PRO A 141 28.01 -4.95 -10.56
N LEU A 142 26.95 -4.16 -10.80
CA LEU A 142 26.49 -3.81 -12.14
C LEU A 142 27.34 -2.71 -12.79
N ASN A 143 28.25 -2.09 -12.04
CA ASN A 143 28.97 -0.88 -12.42
C ASN A 143 28.01 0.22 -12.96
N PRO A 144 27.03 0.64 -12.15
CA PRO A 144 26.02 1.58 -12.59
C PRO A 144 26.60 2.98 -12.80
N PHE A 145 26.03 3.73 -13.75
CA PHE A 145 26.35 5.13 -13.99
C PHE A 145 25.07 5.97 -14.02
N GLN A 146 25.14 7.22 -13.55
CA GLN A 146 23.94 8.03 -13.32
C GLN A 146 23.11 8.26 -14.60
N SER A 147 21.78 8.12 -14.47
CA SER A 147 20.82 8.30 -15.56
C SER A 147 20.49 9.79 -15.78
N GLY A 148 21.44 10.59 -16.25
CA GLY A 148 21.19 12.02 -16.57
C GLY A 148 20.71 12.88 -15.38
N VAL A 149 20.50 14.17 -15.61
CA VAL A 149 20.08 15.12 -14.56
C VAL A 149 18.58 15.00 -14.29
N GLY A 150 18.19 14.91 -13.01
CA GLY A 150 16.80 15.06 -12.57
C GLY A 150 15.96 13.78 -12.57
N LYS A 151 16.55 12.61 -12.87
CA LYS A 151 15.87 11.31 -12.74
C LYS A 151 16.59 10.44 -11.71
N PRO A 152 15.95 10.09 -10.58
CA PRO A 152 16.56 9.23 -9.58
C PRO A 152 16.72 7.82 -10.16
N GLY A 153 17.96 7.35 -10.29
CA GLY A 153 18.25 6.10 -10.95
C GLY A 153 19.62 6.03 -11.59
N PHE A 154 19.86 4.93 -12.30
CA PHE A 154 21.12 4.68 -12.99
C PHE A 154 20.95 3.72 -14.14
N ARG A 155 21.90 3.78 -15.06
CA ARG A 155 22.05 2.87 -16.19
C ARG A 155 23.19 1.91 -15.95
N PHE A 156 23.10 0.77 -16.60
CA PHE A 156 24.15 -0.25 -16.57
C PHE A 156 24.08 -1.08 -17.84
N ARG A 157 25.13 -1.87 -18.06
CA ARG A 157 25.23 -2.78 -19.21
C ARG A 157 25.06 -4.22 -18.73
N ALA A 158 24.35 -5.03 -19.52
CA ALA A 158 24.24 -6.46 -19.28
C ALA A 158 24.65 -7.24 -20.54
N GLY A 159 25.39 -8.33 -20.37
CA GLY A 159 25.88 -9.17 -21.47
C GLY A 159 25.53 -10.63 -21.23
N ARG A 160 25.07 -11.34 -22.27
CA ARG A 160 24.63 -12.74 -22.15
C ARG A 160 25.76 -13.76 -22.23
N VAL A 161 26.59 -13.65 -23.26
CA VAL A 161 27.57 -14.68 -23.66
C VAL A 161 28.99 -14.12 -23.61
N ALA A 162 29.19 -12.95 -24.18
CA ALA A 162 30.42 -12.18 -24.21
C ALA A 162 30.06 -10.69 -24.19
N GLY A 163 31.02 -9.82 -23.86
CA GLY A 163 30.80 -8.37 -23.86
C GLY A 163 31.12 -7.70 -22.52
N TYR A 164 30.91 -6.39 -22.49
CA TYR A 164 31.20 -5.53 -21.35
C TYR A 164 29.90 -5.21 -20.60
N GLY A 165 29.62 -5.96 -19.52
CA GLY A 165 28.42 -5.81 -18.70
C GLY A 165 28.24 -6.94 -17.69
N ALA A 166 27.28 -6.77 -16.78
CA ALA A 166 26.92 -7.80 -15.81
C ALA A 166 26.18 -8.97 -16.48
N SER A 167 26.36 -10.20 -15.98
CA SER A 167 25.60 -11.35 -16.46
C SER A 167 24.12 -11.25 -16.03
N PRO A 168 23.18 -11.89 -16.74
CA PRO A 168 21.76 -11.83 -16.38
C PRO A 168 21.44 -12.29 -14.97
N GLY A 169 22.17 -13.32 -14.50
CA GLY A 169 22.06 -13.79 -13.12
C GLY A 169 22.56 -12.76 -12.11
N MET A 170 23.66 -12.04 -12.41
CA MET A 170 24.17 -10.97 -11.54
C MET A 170 23.20 -9.79 -11.48
N VAL A 171 22.63 -9.39 -12.62
CA VAL A 171 21.58 -8.36 -12.70
C VAL A 171 20.41 -8.76 -11.80
N ARG A 172 19.88 -9.97 -12.00
CA ARG A 172 18.76 -10.50 -11.21
C ARG A 172 19.06 -10.47 -9.71
N ARG A 173 20.23 -10.94 -9.26
CA ARG A 173 20.64 -10.91 -7.85
C ARG A 173 20.73 -9.50 -7.28
N CYS A 174 21.21 -8.53 -8.06
CA CYS A 174 21.27 -7.14 -7.60
C CYS A 174 19.88 -6.52 -7.47
N LEU A 175 18.94 -6.88 -8.36
CA LEU A 175 17.54 -6.45 -8.26
C LEU A 175 16.83 -7.09 -7.07
N GLU A 176 17.08 -8.38 -6.79
CA GLU A 176 16.58 -9.04 -5.58
C GLU A 176 16.99 -8.30 -4.31
N ARG A 177 18.23 -7.80 -4.23
CA ARG A 177 18.69 -6.99 -3.09
C ARG A 177 17.92 -5.69 -2.94
N LEU A 178 17.55 -5.04 -4.06
CA LEU A 178 16.71 -3.84 -4.02
C LEU A 178 15.29 -4.18 -3.53
N ASP A 179 14.74 -5.30 -4.02
CA ASP A 179 13.43 -5.80 -3.60
C ASP A 179 13.43 -6.13 -2.08
N GLU A 180 14.46 -6.84 -1.59
CA GLU A 180 14.66 -7.16 -0.16
C GLU A 180 14.84 -5.91 0.71
N ALA A 181 15.54 -4.90 0.19
CA ALA A 181 15.72 -3.61 0.84
C ALA A 181 14.48 -2.69 0.74
N HIS A 182 13.40 -3.15 0.11
CA HIS A 182 12.16 -2.40 -0.12
C HIS A 182 12.40 -1.07 -0.85
N ILE A 183 13.35 -1.04 -1.78
CA ILE A 183 13.65 0.14 -2.60
C ILE A 183 12.82 0.06 -3.89
N PRO A 184 11.80 0.92 -4.05
CA PRO A 184 10.91 0.83 -5.20
C PRO A 184 11.52 1.45 -6.45
N GLY A 185 11.28 0.82 -7.60
CA GLY A 185 11.69 1.34 -8.90
C GLY A 185 11.09 0.55 -10.06
N GLU A 186 11.55 0.88 -11.26
CA GLU A 186 11.23 0.20 -12.51
C GLU A 186 12.51 -0.09 -13.27
N ILE A 187 12.58 -1.28 -13.89
CA ILE A 187 13.67 -1.65 -14.79
C ILE A 187 13.21 -1.60 -16.25
N ARG A 188 14.04 -1.05 -17.12
CA ARG A 188 13.78 -0.99 -18.57
C ARG A 188 15.03 -1.36 -19.36
N VAL A 189 14.85 -2.11 -20.45
CA VAL A 189 15.87 -2.26 -21.50
C VAL A 189 15.72 -1.08 -22.45
N LEU A 190 16.73 -0.22 -22.51
CA LEU A 190 16.76 0.93 -23.40
C LEU A 190 17.16 0.54 -24.81
N ARG A 191 18.13 -0.38 -24.94
CA ARG A 191 18.64 -0.89 -26.21
C ARG A 191 19.06 -2.34 -26.06
N ALA A 192 18.91 -3.09 -27.14
CA ALA A 192 19.39 -4.46 -27.27
C ALA A 192 20.15 -4.62 -28.58
N LEU A 193 21.22 -5.41 -28.55
CA LEU A 193 21.93 -5.88 -29.72
C LEU A 193 21.92 -7.41 -29.70
N SER A 194 21.79 -8.00 -30.89
CA SER A 194 21.88 -9.44 -31.12
C SER A 194 23.15 -9.75 -31.89
N ASP A 195 23.68 -10.96 -31.68
CA ASP A 195 24.80 -11.53 -32.44
C ASP A 195 26.05 -10.63 -32.48
N THR A 196 26.42 -10.04 -31.35
CA THR A 196 27.61 -9.19 -31.24
C THR A 196 28.85 -10.01 -30.88
N HIS A 197 29.93 -9.79 -31.61
CA HIS A 197 31.23 -10.41 -31.37
C HIS A 197 32.27 -9.33 -31.05
N PRO A 198 32.52 -9.04 -29.75
CA PRO A 198 33.47 -8.01 -29.38
C PRO A 198 34.90 -8.41 -29.80
N VAL A 199 35.66 -7.41 -30.25
CA VAL A 199 37.10 -7.56 -30.52
C VAL A 199 37.86 -7.14 -29.25
N ALA A 200 38.63 -8.06 -28.69
CA ALA A 200 39.32 -7.90 -27.40
C ALA A 200 38.33 -7.53 -26.25
N THR A 201 38.67 -6.53 -25.43
CA THR A 201 37.86 -6.12 -24.27
C THR A 201 36.83 -5.02 -24.58
N GLN A 202 36.74 -4.58 -25.85
CA GLN A 202 35.82 -3.50 -26.22
C GLN A 202 34.42 -4.05 -26.52
N GLY A 203 33.47 -3.69 -25.65
CA GLY A 203 32.05 -3.90 -25.89
C GLY A 203 31.45 -2.84 -26.82
N PRO A 204 30.16 -2.98 -27.18
CA PRO A 204 29.47 -2.02 -28.04
C PRO A 204 29.42 -0.61 -27.44
N VAL A 205 29.43 0.38 -28.33
CA VAL A 205 29.24 1.80 -28.01
C VAL A 205 27.76 2.14 -28.17
N TRP A 206 27.15 2.70 -27.12
CA TRP A 206 25.73 2.98 -27.11
C TRP A 206 25.45 4.46 -27.33
N TYR A 207 24.41 4.77 -28.10
CA TYR A 207 23.90 6.12 -28.29
C TYR A 207 22.48 6.25 -27.74
N VAL A 208 22.28 7.17 -26.79
CA VAL A 208 20.96 7.54 -26.27
C VAL A 208 20.74 9.03 -26.52
N GLY A 209 19.70 9.37 -27.29
CA GLY A 209 19.43 10.77 -27.65
C GLY A 209 20.57 11.44 -28.43
N GLY A 210 21.32 10.67 -29.23
CA GLY A 210 22.46 11.16 -30.03
C GLY A 210 23.76 11.34 -29.25
N LYS A 211 23.81 10.97 -27.96
CA LYS A 211 25.03 11.05 -27.13
C LYS A 211 25.52 9.65 -26.75
N THR A 212 26.84 9.49 -26.74
CA THR A 212 27.49 8.25 -26.29
C THR A 212 27.29 8.04 -24.79
N VAL A 213 27.00 6.81 -24.37
CA VAL A 213 26.84 6.39 -22.97
C VAL A 213 27.58 5.09 -22.64
#